data_AF-A0A316PPT6-F1
#
_entry.id   AF-A0A316PPT6-F1
#
_cell.length_a   1.000
_cell.length_b   1.000
_cell.length_c   1.000
_cell.angle_alpha   90.00
_cell.angle_beta   90.00
_cell.angle_gamma   90.00
#
_symmetry.space_group_name_H-M   'P 1'
#
loop_
_entity.id
_entity.type
_entity.pdbx_description
1 polymer ?
#
loop_
_entity_poly.entity_id
_entity_poly.type
_entity_poly.pdbx_seq_one_letter_code
_entity_poly.pdbx_strand_id
1 'polypeptide(L)'
;MTEKKNIAKKQSRNHLWAKRFGGIAAAFVLLAGCAVGYGAYRQNYAVDATVSLDVNPSVEIQVNRKDQVLEVTPLNEDGKRVIGDMDFSGSDLDVTVNALIGSMLQNGYLSELANSILISVDNDDAQRGAELQEQLTQEVNNLLQTNSFSGAVLSQTVSDDNALRAQAEQYGITLGKAQLIQQIAAENSRYTFADLVPLSINELNLLRSSGASEREAVDSVQSVGDASDKAYIGAEKAKKAAFDRAGVSQDKAANVSVELDYEDGVMVYQVEFQSGGYEYECDVNAATGAVVQYEKEREDDTQKNTRSGSASAKGDAQSGSTSASIGENQAKKIALSHAGVSADKVSQYEVELDVENGIKVYEIQFKASGHEYEYDINAATGAVVKYHREVDDDYGDDHDDDDHDDDDHDDHDDDDGDD
;
A
#
# COMPACT_ATOMS: atom_id res chain seq x y z
N MET A 1 66.06 -31.34 -69.04
CA MET A 1 65.76 -30.97 -67.64
C MET A 1 65.51 -29.46 -67.70
N THR A 2 64.35 -28.85 -67.41
CA THR A 2 63.70 -28.76 -66.09
C THR A 2 62.37 -27.96 -66.24
N GLU A 3 61.31 -28.46 -66.88
CA GLU A 3 60.10 -27.61 -67.07
C GLU A 3 58.74 -28.32 -67.04
N LYS A 4 58.64 -29.54 -66.52
CA LYS A 4 57.34 -30.23 -66.31
C LYS A 4 56.97 -30.53 -64.86
N LYS A 5 57.84 -30.20 -63.89
CA LYS A 5 57.58 -30.45 -62.45
C LYS A 5 56.88 -29.31 -61.69
N ASN A 6 56.67 -28.14 -62.31
CA ASN A 6 56.11 -26.97 -61.61
C ASN A 6 54.59 -26.76 -61.76
N ILE A 7 53.91 -27.47 -62.67
CA ILE A 7 52.45 -27.28 -62.88
C ILE A 7 51.62 -28.18 -61.94
N ALA A 8 52.04 -29.42 -61.69
CA ALA A 8 51.34 -30.36 -60.82
C ALA A 8 51.34 -29.97 -59.33
N LYS A 9 52.36 -29.23 -58.86
CA LYS A 9 52.46 -28.76 -57.47
C LYS A 9 51.61 -27.51 -57.19
N LYS A 10 51.17 -26.79 -58.23
CA LYS A 10 50.31 -25.60 -58.11
C LYS A 10 48.82 -25.96 -58.01
N GLN A 11 48.37 -27.00 -58.71
CA GLN A 11 46.98 -27.48 -58.64
C GLN A 11 46.62 -28.17 -57.31
N SER A 12 47.55 -28.93 -56.69
CA SER A 12 47.25 -29.59 -55.40
C SER A 12 47.14 -28.61 -54.22
N ARG A 13 47.88 -27.49 -54.26
CA ARG A 13 47.79 -26.43 -53.24
C ARG A 13 46.46 -25.67 -53.27
N ASN A 14 45.87 -25.50 -54.46
CA ASN A 14 44.56 -24.84 -54.60
C ASN A 14 43.41 -25.70 -54.06
N HIS A 15 43.48 -27.03 -54.20
CA HIS A 15 42.47 -27.94 -53.62
C HIS A 15 42.56 -28.04 -52.09
N LEU A 16 43.77 -27.97 -51.52
CA LEU A 16 43.97 -27.92 -50.06
C LEU A 16 43.49 -26.60 -49.45
N TRP A 17 43.70 -25.48 -50.14
CA TRP A 17 43.16 -24.19 -49.74
C TRP A 17 41.63 -24.16 -49.87
N ALA A 18 41.05 -24.64 -50.97
CA ALA A 18 39.60 -24.74 -51.14
C ALA A 18 38.92 -25.63 -50.07
N LYS A 19 39.54 -26.75 -49.67
CA LYS A 19 39.04 -27.60 -48.56
C LYS A 19 39.13 -26.91 -47.19
N ARG A 20 40.18 -26.12 -46.96
CA ARG A 20 40.35 -25.31 -45.72
C ARG A 20 39.36 -24.14 -45.66
N PHE A 21 39.13 -23.45 -46.78
CA PHE A 21 38.12 -22.38 -46.88
C PHE A 21 36.69 -22.94 -46.81
N GLY A 22 36.42 -24.13 -47.37
CA GLY A 22 35.13 -24.79 -47.24
C GLY A 22 34.79 -25.17 -45.78
N GLY A 23 35.77 -25.62 -45.01
CA GLY A 23 35.60 -25.87 -43.57
C GLY A 23 35.32 -24.60 -42.76
N ILE A 24 36.00 -23.50 -43.07
CA ILE A 24 35.77 -22.19 -42.44
C ILE A 24 34.36 -21.66 -42.81
N ALA A 25 33.96 -21.74 -44.08
CA ALA A 25 32.63 -21.31 -44.52
C ALA A 25 31.51 -22.14 -43.88
N ALA A 26 31.68 -23.45 -43.75
CA ALA A 26 30.72 -24.32 -43.04
C ALA A 26 30.62 -23.96 -41.55
N ALA A 27 31.74 -23.67 -40.88
CA ALA A 27 31.74 -23.20 -39.50
C ALA A 27 31.04 -21.84 -39.35
N PHE A 28 31.26 -20.90 -40.27
CA PHE A 28 30.54 -19.62 -40.28
C PHE A 28 29.03 -19.79 -40.52
N VAL A 29 28.61 -20.68 -41.42
CA VAL A 29 27.19 -20.96 -41.65
C VAL A 29 26.55 -21.63 -40.43
N LEU A 30 27.26 -22.54 -39.76
CA LEU A 30 26.79 -23.14 -38.51
C LEU A 30 26.71 -22.11 -37.38
N LEU A 31 27.73 -21.26 -37.21
CA LEU A 31 27.71 -20.19 -36.21
C LEU A 31 26.61 -19.16 -36.50
N ALA A 32 26.42 -18.78 -37.77
CA ALA A 32 25.33 -17.89 -38.18
C ALA A 32 23.96 -18.57 -37.97
N GLY A 33 23.82 -19.85 -38.31
CA GLY A 33 22.60 -20.63 -38.08
C GLY A 33 22.29 -20.78 -36.59
N CYS A 34 23.30 -21.03 -35.74
CA CYS A 34 23.15 -21.05 -34.29
C CYS A 34 22.80 -19.67 -33.74
N ALA A 35 23.41 -18.59 -34.25
CA ALA A 35 23.08 -17.22 -33.84
C ALA A 35 21.64 -16.83 -34.23
N VAL A 36 21.22 -17.17 -35.46
CA VAL A 36 19.84 -16.96 -35.94
C VAL A 36 18.85 -17.83 -35.15
N GLY A 37 19.18 -19.09 -34.92
CA GLY A 37 18.37 -20.02 -34.14
C GLY A 37 18.22 -19.58 -32.68
N TYR A 38 19.31 -19.10 -32.06
CA TYR A 38 19.31 -18.54 -30.71
C TYR A 38 18.51 -17.24 -30.63
N GLY A 39 18.64 -16.36 -31.62
CA GLY A 39 17.82 -15.14 -31.72
C GLY A 39 16.33 -15.44 -31.86
N ALA A 40 15.97 -16.40 -32.73
CA ALA A 40 14.58 -16.83 -32.90
C ALA A 40 14.03 -17.52 -31.64
N TYR A 41 14.86 -18.29 -30.94
CA TYR A 41 14.48 -18.91 -29.67
C TYR A 41 14.19 -17.85 -28.59
N ARG A 42 15.10 -16.89 -28.39
CA ARG A 42 14.91 -15.79 -27.43
C ARG A 42 13.66 -14.98 -27.73
N GLN A 43 13.35 -14.73 -28.99
CA GLN A 43 12.15 -13.97 -29.35
C GLN A 43 10.84 -14.70 -29.06
N ASN A 44 10.82 -16.04 -29.12
CA ASN A 44 9.59 -16.81 -29.03
C ASN A 44 9.36 -17.45 -27.65
N TYR A 45 10.43 -17.71 -26.89
CA TYR A 45 10.35 -18.56 -25.69
C TYR A 45 11.02 -17.97 -24.45
N ALA A 46 11.78 -16.86 -24.57
CA ALA A 46 12.31 -16.19 -23.38
C ALA A 46 11.29 -15.17 -22.87
N VAL A 47 11.19 -15.09 -21.55
CA VAL A 47 10.47 -14.01 -20.86
C VAL A 47 11.17 -12.70 -21.22
N ASP A 48 10.39 -11.76 -21.72
CA ASP A 48 10.83 -10.40 -22.04
C ASP A 48 10.24 -9.39 -21.07
N ALA A 49 9.00 -9.60 -20.63
CA ALA A 49 8.33 -8.78 -19.63
C ALA A 49 7.46 -9.66 -18.72
N THR A 50 7.29 -9.20 -17.48
CA THR A 50 6.33 -9.74 -16.52
C THR A 50 5.31 -8.66 -16.19
N VAL A 51 4.02 -8.97 -16.37
CA VAL A 51 2.91 -8.06 -16.09
C VAL A 51 2.10 -8.63 -14.95
N SER A 52 1.82 -7.82 -13.94
CA SER A 52 0.88 -8.18 -12.87
C SER A 52 -0.41 -7.37 -13.00
N LEU A 53 -1.54 -8.05 -12.77
CA LEU A 53 -2.86 -7.45 -12.65
C LEU A 53 -3.37 -7.66 -11.22
N ASP A 54 -3.52 -6.56 -10.50
CA ASP A 54 -3.93 -6.53 -9.10
C ASP A 54 -5.26 -5.83 -8.93
N VAL A 55 -6.20 -6.52 -8.29
CA VAL A 55 -7.47 -5.98 -7.78
C VAL A 55 -7.73 -6.50 -6.37
N ASN A 56 -7.45 -7.81 -6.17
CA ASN A 56 -7.97 -8.78 -5.20
C ASN A 56 -8.98 -9.74 -5.89
N PRO A 57 -8.64 -10.28 -7.08
CA PRO A 57 -7.53 -11.23 -7.34
C PRO A 57 -6.19 -10.60 -7.75
N SER A 58 -5.13 -11.41 -7.72
CA SER A 58 -3.79 -11.07 -8.23
C SER A 58 -3.28 -12.14 -9.19
N VAL A 59 -2.85 -11.73 -10.38
CA VAL A 59 -2.38 -12.62 -11.46
C VAL A 59 -1.11 -12.05 -12.09
N GLU A 60 -0.13 -12.90 -12.35
CA GLU A 60 1.09 -12.60 -13.10
C GLU A 60 1.00 -13.18 -14.52
N ILE A 61 1.50 -12.45 -15.50
CA ILE A 61 1.54 -12.83 -16.92
C ILE A 61 2.96 -12.62 -17.41
N GLN A 62 3.63 -13.69 -17.81
CA GLN A 62 4.94 -13.63 -18.44
C GLN A 62 4.78 -13.65 -19.95
N VAL A 63 5.39 -12.70 -20.66
CA VAL A 63 5.30 -12.59 -22.12
C VAL A 63 6.67 -12.61 -22.79
N ASN A 64 6.71 -13.05 -24.04
CA ASN A 64 7.90 -12.93 -24.89
C ASN A 64 7.97 -11.58 -25.61
N ARG A 65 9.02 -11.37 -26.41
CA ARG A 65 9.26 -10.14 -27.20
C ARG A 65 8.19 -9.76 -28.21
N LYS A 66 7.23 -10.64 -28.48
CA LYS A 66 6.12 -10.43 -29.39
C LYS A 66 4.81 -10.19 -28.64
N ASP A 67 4.89 -9.96 -27.33
CA ASP A 67 3.74 -9.84 -26.42
C ASP A 67 2.85 -11.09 -26.43
N GLN A 68 3.44 -12.26 -26.72
CA GLN A 68 2.73 -13.52 -26.60
C GLN A 68 2.97 -14.11 -25.22
N VAL A 69 1.88 -14.53 -24.59
CA VAL A 69 1.87 -15.11 -23.26
C VAL A 69 2.62 -16.43 -23.26
N LEU A 70 3.57 -16.55 -22.34
CA LEU A 70 4.28 -17.79 -22.05
C LEU A 70 3.57 -18.53 -20.93
N GLU A 71 3.24 -17.80 -19.85
CA GLU A 71 2.65 -18.35 -18.63
C GLU A 71 1.75 -17.30 -17.96
N VAL A 72 0.67 -17.77 -17.32
CA VAL A 72 -0.19 -16.98 -16.44
C VAL A 72 -0.25 -17.67 -15.08
N THR A 73 0.24 -16.99 -14.06
CA THR A 73 0.40 -17.54 -12.71
C THR A 73 -0.56 -16.84 -11.75
N PRO A 74 -1.47 -17.58 -11.07
CA PRO A 74 -2.26 -16.99 -10.01
C PRO A 74 -1.39 -16.73 -8.78
N LEU A 75 -1.45 -15.51 -8.25
CA LEU A 75 -0.68 -15.12 -7.05
C LEU A 75 -1.48 -15.26 -5.75
N ASN A 76 -2.80 -15.45 -5.84
CA ASN A 76 -3.68 -15.76 -4.72
C ASN A 76 -4.84 -16.69 -5.13
N GLU A 77 -5.65 -17.12 -4.14
CA GLU A 77 -6.79 -18.02 -4.38
C GLU A 77 -7.86 -17.41 -5.29
N ASP A 78 -8.05 -16.10 -5.24
CA ASP A 78 -8.96 -15.39 -6.15
C ASP A 78 -8.41 -15.37 -7.58
N GLY A 79 -7.10 -15.24 -7.76
CA GLY A 79 -6.43 -15.35 -9.06
C GLY A 79 -6.68 -16.72 -9.71
N LYS A 80 -6.67 -17.80 -8.93
CA LYS A 80 -7.03 -19.15 -9.43
C LYS A 80 -8.46 -19.20 -9.95
N ARG A 81 -9.41 -18.53 -9.29
CA ARG A 81 -10.82 -18.48 -9.71
C ARG A 81 -10.99 -17.71 -11.01
N VAL A 82 -10.28 -16.59 -11.16
CA VAL A 82 -10.36 -15.76 -12.36
C VAL A 82 -9.70 -16.40 -13.57
N ILE A 83 -8.59 -17.13 -13.39
CA ILE A 83 -7.97 -17.92 -14.46
C ILE A 83 -8.84 -19.15 -14.80
N GLY A 84 -9.33 -19.87 -13.79
CA GLY A 84 -10.13 -21.08 -13.97
C GLY A 84 -9.40 -22.13 -14.81
N ASP A 85 -10.07 -22.67 -15.83
CA ASP A 85 -9.53 -23.68 -16.75
C ASP A 85 -8.98 -23.05 -18.05
N MET A 86 -8.80 -21.72 -18.11
CA MET A 86 -8.32 -21.04 -19.32
C MET A 86 -6.82 -21.30 -19.55
N ASP A 87 -6.46 -21.66 -20.78
CA ASP A 87 -5.08 -21.75 -21.23
C ASP A 87 -4.76 -20.55 -22.12
N PHE A 88 -3.81 -19.73 -21.67
CA PHE A 88 -3.39 -18.52 -22.36
C PHE A 88 -2.08 -18.69 -23.12
N SER A 89 -1.39 -19.83 -23.02
CA SER A 89 -0.08 -20.03 -23.64
C SER A 89 -0.13 -19.80 -25.17
N GLY A 90 0.68 -18.87 -25.64
CA GLY A 90 0.79 -18.45 -27.03
C GLY A 90 -0.26 -17.42 -27.49
N SER A 91 -1.20 -17.03 -26.61
CA SER A 91 -2.16 -15.96 -26.89
C SER A 91 -1.47 -14.60 -26.84
N ASP A 92 -2.03 -13.62 -27.55
CA ASP A 92 -1.57 -12.24 -27.43
C ASP A 92 -1.96 -11.68 -26.03
N LEU A 93 -1.11 -10.79 -25.50
CA LEU A 93 -1.27 -10.23 -24.15
C LEU A 93 -2.57 -9.43 -24.00
N ASP A 94 -2.95 -8.67 -25.02
CA ASP A 94 -4.17 -7.87 -25.10
C ASP A 94 -5.43 -8.74 -24.92
N VAL A 95 -5.52 -9.83 -25.66
CA VAL A 95 -6.60 -10.83 -25.56
C VAL A 95 -6.64 -11.45 -24.17
N THR A 96 -5.47 -11.75 -23.59
CA THR A 96 -5.35 -12.36 -22.27
C THR A 96 -5.81 -11.41 -21.17
N VAL A 97 -5.34 -10.16 -21.19
CA VAL A 97 -5.74 -9.13 -20.23
C VAL A 97 -7.25 -8.86 -20.31
N ASN A 98 -7.80 -8.73 -21.52
CA ASN A 98 -9.24 -8.54 -21.72
C ASN A 98 -10.07 -9.72 -21.18
N ALA A 99 -9.61 -10.96 -21.39
CA ALA A 99 -10.28 -12.15 -20.88
C ALA A 99 -10.24 -12.20 -19.34
N LEU A 100 -9.09 -11.89 -18.73
CA LEU A 100 -8.94 -11.85 -17.27
C LEU A 100 -9.82 -10.77 -16.65
N ILE A 101 -9.84 -9.56 -17.20
CA ILE A 101 -10.72 -8.48 -16.69
C ILE A 101 -12.19 -8.84 -16.87
N GLY A 102 -12.57 -9.43 -18.00
CA GLY A 102 -13.92 -9.95 -18.23
C GLY A 102 -14.32 -10.99 -17.18
N SER A 103 -13.41 -11.90 -16.83
CA SER A 103 -13.59 -12.87 -15.76
C SER A 103 -13.68 -12.21 -14.37
N MET A 104 -12.89 -11.17 -14.09
CA MET A 104 -12.97 -10.38 -12.84
C MET A 104 -14.33 -9.69 -12.69
N LEU A 105 -14.85 -9.08 -13.76
CA LEU A 105 -16.19 -8.49 -13.81
C LEU A 105 -17.27 -9.55 -13.59
N GLN A 106 -17.16 -10.70 -14.27
CA GLN A 106 -18.14 -11.79 -14.16
C GLN A 106 -18.19 -12.38 -12.75
N ASN A 107 -17.04 -12.50 -12.07
CA ASN A 107 -16.94 -13.02 -10.71
C ASN A 107 -17.20 -11.95 -9.64
N GLY A 108 -17.45 -10.69 -10.03
CA GLY A 108 -17.83 -9.59 -9.13
C GLY A 108 -16.67 -8.94 -8.38
N TYR A 109 -15.42 -9.24 -8.75
CA TYR A 109 -14.24 -8.57 -8.20
C TYR A 109 -14.13 -7.12 -8.68
N LEU A 110 -14.62 -6.86 -9.89
CA LEU A 110 -14.83 -5.51 -10.41
C LEU A 110 -16.32 -5.25 -10.54
N SER A 111 -16.78 -4.15 -9.94
CA SER A 111 -18.18 -3.77 -9.90
C SER A 111 -18.32 -2.25 -9.75
N GLU A 112 -19.55 -1.75 -9.79
CA GLU A 112 -19.77 -0.33 -9.50
C GLU A 112 -19.33 0.07 -8.08
N LEU A 113 -19.19 -0.87 -7.14
CA LEU A 113 -18.80 -0.59 -5.76
C LEU A 113 -17.28 -0.55 -5.57
N ALA A 114 -16.54 -1.29 -6.40
CA ALA A 114 -15.07 -1.35 -6.39
C ALA A 114 -14.58 -1.60 -7.82
N ASN A 115 -13.90 -0.62 -8.40
CA ASN A 115 -13.69 -0.51 -9.85
C ASN A 115 -12.23 -0.21 -10.24
N SER A 116 -11.29 -0.33 -9.32
CA SER A 116 -9.88 -0.02 -9.56
C SER A 116 -9.06 -1.26 -9.88
N ILE A 117 -8.16 -1.15 -10.86
CA ILE A 117 -7.16 -2.17 -11.21
C ILE A 117 -5.77 -1.54 -11.16
N LEU A 118 -4.79 -2.25 -10.60
CA LEU A 118 -3.38 -1.91 -10.68
C LEU A 118 -2.69 -2.80 -11.72
N ILE A 119 -1.98 -2.19 -12.65
CA ILE A 119 -1.17 -2.84 -13.67
C ILE A 119 0.30 -2.54 -13.36
N SER A 120 1.11 -3.56 -13.08
CA SER A 120 2.54 -3.35 -12.88
C SER A 120 3.35 -4.11 -13.92
N VAL A 121 4.26 -3.41 -14.60
CA VAL A 121 5.11 -3.97 -15.65
C VAL A 121 6.56 -4.02 -15.19
N ASP A 122 7.14 -5.21 -15.17
CA ASP A 122 8.56 -5.45 -14.93
C ASP A 122 9.26 -5.81 -16.25
N ASN A 123 10.34 -5.08 -16.56
CA ASN A 123 11.13 -5.26 -17.78
C ASN A 123 12.57 -4.75 -17.58
N ASP A 124 13.55 -5.54 -18.04
CA ASP A 124 14.97 -5.16 -18.03
C ASP A 124 15.25 -3.89 -18.89
N ASP A 125 14.43 -3.62 -19.89
CA ASP A 125 14.46 -2.43 -20.74
C ASP A 125 13.36 -1.44 -20.31
N ALA A 126 13.78 -0.37 -19.62
CA ALA A 126 12.87 0.65 -19.09
C ALA A 126 12.00 1.34 -20.16
N GLN A 127 12.52 1.52 -21.38
CA GLN A 127 11.73 2.13 -22.45
C GLN A 127 10.63 1.16 -22.90
N ARG A 128 10.98 -0.12 -23.07
CA ARG A 128 10.02 -1.16 -23.42
C ARG A 128 8.95 -1.33 -22.34
N GLY A 129 9.36 -1.34 -21.07
CA GLY A 129 8.46 -1.42 -19.92
C GLY A 129 7.45 -0.27 -19.91
N ALA A 130 7.90 0.97 -20.10
CA ALA A 130 7.03 2.14 -20.17
C ALA A 130 6.06 2.10 -21.36
N GLU A 131 6.52 1.72 -22.56
CA GLU A 131 5.67 1.57 -23.75
C GLU A 131 4.58 0.51 -23.53
N LEU A 132 4.94 -0.63 -22.95
CA LEU A 132 4.00 -1.71 -22.66
C LEU A 132 3.00 -1.31 -21.57
N GLN A 133 3.46 -0.63 -20.52
CA GLN A 133 2.60 -0.08 -19.46
C GLN A 133 1.58 0.91 -20.03
N GLU A 134 2.01 1.86 -20.86
CA GLU A 134 1.09 2.83 -21.48
C GLU A 134 0.06 2.13 -22.38
N GLN A 135 0.51 1.19 -23.22
CA GLN A 135 -0.37 0.41 -24.10
C GLN A 135 -1.47 -0.31 -23.31
N LEU A 136 -1.08 -1.06 -22.27
CA LEU A 136 -2.02 -1.80 -21.43
C LEU A 136 -2.97 -0.86 -20.69
N THR A 137 -2.47 0.27 -20.19
CA THR A 137 -3.29 1.26 -19.50
C THR A 137 -4.40 1.79 -20.40
N GLN A 138 -4.08 2.14 -21.65
CA GLN A 138 -5.06 2.62 -22.62
C GLN A 138 -6.08 1.54 -22.96
N GLU A 139 -5.64 0.30 -23.18
CA GLU A 139 -6.51 -0.82 -23.50
C GLU A 139 -7.49 -1.13 -22.37
N VAL A 140 -6.98 -1.31 -21.15
CA VAL A 140 -7.79 -1.59 -19.97
C VAL A 140 -8.75 -0.45 -19.69
N ASN A 141 -8.30 0.81 -19.79
CA ASN A 141 -9.18 1.96 -19.63
C ASN A 141 -10.31 1.93 -20.68
N ASN A 142 -10.03 1.63 -21.95
CA ASN A 142 -11.08 1.52 -22.97
C ASN A 142 -12.10 0.42 -22.65
N LEU A 143 -11.65 -0.70 -22.09
CA LEU A 143 -12.54 -1.79 -21.66
C LEU A 143 -13.40 -1.40 -20.46
N LEU A 144 -12.84 -0.66 -19.51
CA LEU A 144 -13.50 -0.23 -18.28
C LEU A 144 -14.33 1.07 -18.44
N GLN A 145 -14.28 1.75 -19.58
CA GLN A 145 -15.04 2.98 -19.83
C GLN A 145 -16.24 2.70 -20.76
N THR A 146 -17.33 2.19 -20.18
CA THR A 146 -18.59 1.92 -20.87
C THR A 146 -19.71 2.84 -20.40
N ASN A 147 -20.86 2.83 -21.08
CA ASN A 147 -22.02 3.64 -20.68
C ASN A 147 -22.58 3.30 -19.28
N SER A 148 -22.27 2.12 -18.74
CA SER A 148 -22.84 1.61 -17.49
C SER A 148 -21.80 1.29 -16.43
N PHE A 149 -20.52 1.36 -16.77
CA PHE A 149 -19.41 1.05 -15.87
C PHE A 149 -18.24 1.96 -16.25
N SER A 150 -17.68 2.64 -15.26
CA SER A 150 -16.43 3.41 -15.38
C SER A 150 -15.49 2.87 -14.31
N GLY A 151 -14.29 2.47 -14.70
CA GLY A 151 -13.25 1.97 -13.80
C GLY A 151 -12.06 2.90 -13.72
N ALA A 152 -11.26 2.72 -12.67
CA ALA A 152 -9.95 3.35 -12.54
C ALA A 152 -8.85 2.34 -12.89
N VAL A 153 -7.82 2.82 -13.58
CA VAL A 153 -6.62 2.05 -13.88
C VAL A 153 -5.44 2.80 -13.31
N LEU A 154 -4.79 2.18 -12.33
CA LEU A 154 -3.46 2.55 -11.86
C LEU A 154 -2.46 1.73 -12.65
N SER A 155 -1.34 2.34 -12.99
CA SER A 155 -0.31 1.66 -13.77
C SER A 155 1.07 2.15 -13.42
N GLN A 156 2.03 1.23 -13.35
CA GLN A 156 3.38 1.54 -12.92
C GLN A 156 4.39 0.62 -13.62
N THR A 157 5.62 1.11 -13.69
CA THR A 157 6.77 0.23 -13.91
C THR A 157 7.31 -0.19 -12.56
N VAL A 158 7.75 -1.44 -12.45
CA VAL A 158 8.29 -1.98 -11.21
C VAL A 158 9.79 -1.69 -11.18
N SER A 159 10.27 -1.13 -10.06
CA SER A 159 11.70 -0.97 -9.82
C SER A 159 12.33 -2.28 -9.33
N ASP A 160 13.58 -2.54 -9.71
CA ASP A 160 14.35 -3.65 -9.16
C ASP A 160 14.90 -3.29 -7.77
N ASP A 161 14.02 -3.31 -6.76
CA ASP A 161 14.36 -3.10 -5.36
C ASP A 161 14.23 -4.40 -4.56
N ASN A 162 15.37 -4.94 -4.13
CA ASN A 162 15.42 -6.18 -3.36
C ASN A 162 14.78 -6.06 -1.97
N ALA A 163 14.85 -4.88 -1.33
CA ALA A 163 14.23 -4.67 -0.03
C ALA A 163 12.71 -4.69 -0.15
N LEU A 164 12.17 -3.98 -1.16
CA LEU A 164 10.75 -3.97 -1.44
C LEU A 164 10.23 -5.36 -1.85
N ARG A 165 11.01 -6.13 -2.62
CA ARG A 165 10.69 -7.52 -2.98
C ARG A 165 10.62 -8.42 -1.76
N ALA A 166 11.61 -8.36 -0.87
CA ALA A 166 11.59 -9.13 0.38
C ALA A 166 10.39 -8.76 1.27
N GLN A 167 10.04 -7.47 1.31
CA GLN A 167 8.87 -6.99 2.03
C GLN A 167 7.56 -7.46 1.41
N ALA A 168 7.43 -7.44 0.07
CA ALA A 168 6.26 -7.97 -0.63
C ALA A 168 6.06 -9.48 -0.35
N GLU A 169 7.15 -10.25 -0.38
CA GLU A 169 7.16 -11.68 -0.02
C GLU A 169 6.74 -11.91 1.44
N GLN A 170 7.26 -11.12 2.38
CA GLN A 170 6.91 -11.20 3.80
C GLN A 170 5.41 -11.02 4.05
N TYR A 171 4.78 -10.07 3.35
CA TYR A 171 3.35 -9.79 3.50
C TYR A 171 2.46 -10.60 2.55
N GLY A 172 3.04 -11.42 1.67
CA GLY A 172 2.29 -12.24 0.71
C GLY A 172 1.51 -11.42 -0.32
N ILE A 173 2.05 -10.26 -0.72
CA ILE A 173 1.46 -9.38 -1.74
C ILE A 173 2.36 -9.28 -2.97
N THR A 174 1.83 -8.76 -4.07
CA THR A 174 2.63 -8.52 -5.28
C THR A 174 3.62 -7.39 -5.06
N LEU A 175 4.76 -7.44 -5.76
CA LEU A 175 5.73 -6.35 -5.76
C LEU A 175 5.09 -5.04 -6.25
N GLY A 176 4.15 -5.14 -7.20
CA GLY A 176 3.34 -4.03 -7.67
C GLY A 176 2.55 -3.34 -6.55
N LYS A 177 1.76 -4.11 -5.81
CA LYS A 177 0.99 -3.60 -4.67
C LYS A 177 1.89 -3.05 -3.56
N ALA A 178 3.03 -3.69 -3.30
CA ALA A 178 4.00 -3.21 -2.31
C ALA A 178 4.55 -1.83 -2.67
N GLN A 179 4.91 -1.59 -3.94
CA GLN A 179 5.37 -0.28 -4.41
C GLN A 179 4.28 0.79 -4.25
N LEU A 180 3.02 0.48 -4.58
CA LEU A 180 1.90 1.40 -4.38
C LEU A 180 1.72 1.76 -2.90
N ILE A 181 1.76 0.76 -2.01
CA ILE A 181 1.67 0.98 -0.56
C ILE A 181 2.83 1.84 -0.06
N GLN A 182 4.05 1.56 -0.51
CA GLN A 182 5.23 2.33 -0.11
C GLN A 182 5.10 3.80 -0.52
N GLN A 183 4.56 4.07 -1.72
CA GLN A 183 4.30 5.44 -2.16
C GLN A 183 3.25 6.13 -1.27
N ILE A 184 2.11 5.48 -1.00
CA ILE A 184 1.05 6.05 -0.16
C ILE A 184 1.57 6.34 1.26
N ALA A 185 2.32 5.41 1.86
CA ALA A 185 2.90 5.58 3.20
C ALA A 185 4.03 6.63 3.24
N ALA A 186 4.79 6.80 2.15
CA ALA A 186 5.81 7.84 2.07
C ALA A 186 5.21 9.25 1.94
N GLU A 187 4.03 9.36 1.33
CA GLU A 187 3.31 10.63 1.15
C GLU A 187 2.53 11.05 2.41
N ASN A 188 2.07 10.07 3.21
CA ASN A 188 1.31 10.29 4.43
C ASN A 188 1.88 9.48 5.61
N SER A 189 2.54 10.16 6.55
CA SER A 189 3.15 9.56 7.74
C SER A 189 2.17 8.96 8.74
N ARG A 190 0.85 9.15 8.55
CA ARG A 190 -0.20 8.51 9.37
C ARG A 190 -0.34 7.02 9.05
N TYR A 191 0.10 6.57 7.88
CA TYR A 191 0.02 5.16 7.50
C TYR A 191 1.35 4.45 7.69
N THR A 192 1.31 3.24 8.27
CA THR A 192 2.40 2.29 8.11
C THR A 192 2.16 1.41 6.89
N PHE A 193 3.23 0.81 6.37
CA PHE A 193 3.10 -0.18 5.29
C PHE A 193 2.17 -1.34 5.70
N ALA A 194 2.28 -1.81 6.94
CA ALA A 194 1.50 -2.94 7.45
C ALA A 194 -0.01 -2.63 7.48
N ASP A 195 -0.38 -1.39 7.81
CA ASP A 195 -1.79 -0.96 7.88
C ASP A 195 -2.48 -1.01 6.52
N LEU A 196 -1.73 -0.73 5.45
CA LEU A 196 -2.26 -0.63 4.09
C LEU A 196 -2.27 -1.99 3.35
N VAL A 197 -1.52 -2.99 3.81
CA VAL A 197 -1.48 -4.35 3.21
C VAL A 197 -2.87 -4.99 3.04
N PRO A 198 -3.78 -4.93 4.04
CA PRO A 198 -5.10 -5.54 3.93
C PRO A 198 -6.04 -4.85 2.94
N LEU A 199 -5.76 -3.61 2.55
CA LEU A 199 -6.64 -2.82 1.69
C LEU A 199 -6.67 -3.35 0.26
N SER A 200 -7.84 -3.25 -0.38
CA SER A 200 -8.00 -3.50 -1.81
C SER A 200 -7.31 -2.41 -2.64
N ILE A 201 -7.05 -2.69 -3.91
CA ILE A 201 -6.52 -1.67 -4.84
C ILE A 201 -7.48 -0.48 -4.96
N ASN A 202 -8.78 -0.69 -4.85
CA ASN A 202 -9.77 0.38 -4.85
C ASN A 202 -9.64 1.31 -3.65
N GLU A 203 -9.49 0.74 -2.45
CA GLU A 203 -9.26 1.53 -1.23
C GLU A 203 -7.93 2.28 -1.26
N LEU A 204 -6.84 1.62 -1.69
CA LEU A 204 -5.54 2.27 -1.86
C LEU A 204 -5.61 3.43 -2.86
N ASN A 205 -6.35 3.27 -3.96
CA ASN A 205 -6.54 4.35 -4.94
C ASN A 205 -7.35 5.51 -4.36
N LEU A 206 -8.36 5.22 -3.54
CA LEU A 206 -9.12 6.25 -2.85
C LEU A 206 -8.24 7.05 -1.87
N LEU A 207 -7.42 6.38 -1.05
CA LEU A 207 -6.50 7.03 -0.10
C LEU A 207 -5.42 7.87 -0.80
N ARG A 208 -4.85 7.33 -1.89
CA ARG A 208 -3.91 8.10 -2.72
C ARG A 208 -4.56 9.36 -3.28
N SER A 209 -5.82 9.28 -3.69
CA SER A 209 -6.53 10.39 -4.32
C SER A 209 -7.03 11.43 -3.33
N SER A 210 -7.33 11.06 -2.08
CA SER A 210 -7.72 12.01 -1.04
C SER A 210 -6.55 12.90 -0.64
N GLY A 211 -5.35 12.35 -0.45
CA GLY A 211 -4.14 13.10 -0.10
C GLY A 211 -3.51 13.92 -1.24
N ALA A 212 -3.91 13.68 -2.50
CA ALA A 212 -3.29 14.31 -3.68
C ALA A 212 -3.68 15.78 -3.92
N SER A 213 -4.59 16.35 -3.12
CA SER A 213 -5.13 17.70 -3.37
C SER A 213 -4.12 18.85 -3.14
N GLU A 214 -2.94 18.58 -2.55
CA GLU A 214 -1.99 19.65 -2.18
C GLU A 214 -0.58 19.59 -2.79
N ARG A 215 -0.16 18.53 -3.51
CA ARG A 215 1.25 18.42 -3.96
C ARG A 215 1.40 17.84 -5.37
N GLU A 216 2.35 18.37 -6.14
CA GLU A 216 2.75 17.78 -7.42
C GLU A 216 3.38 16.41 -7.15
N ALA A 217 2.60 15.34 -7.36
CA ALA A 217 3.06 13.97 -7.24
C ALA A 217 4.24 13.75 -8.21
N VAL A 218 5.36 13.29 -7.68
CA VAL A 218 6.40 12.64 -8.49
C VAL A 218 5.87 11.24 -8.79
N ASP A 219 4.82 11.17 -9.61
CA ASP A 219 3.94 10.00 -9.64
C ASP A 219 4.61 8.87 -10.42
N SER A 220 5.17 7.91 -9.68
CA SER A 220 5.65 6.64 -10.26
C SER A 220 4.48 5.75 -10.72
N VAL A 221 3.25 6.11 -10.31
CA VAL A 221 2.00 5.41 -10.62
C VAL A 221 1.10 6.32 -11.44
N GLN A 222 0.96 6.05 -12.74
CA GLN A 222 0.00 6.75 -13.58
C GLN A 222 -1.43 6.29 -13.24
N SER A 223 -2.39 7.21 -13.26
CA SER A 223 -3.80 6.90 -13.01
C SER A 223 -4.71 7.49 -14.08
N VAL A 224 -5.67 6.68 -14.54
CA VAL A 224 -6.74 7.10 -15.45
C VAL A 224 -8.09 6.61 -14.92
N GLY A 225 -9.12 7.46 -15.02
CA GLY A 225 -10.43 7.20 -14.40
C GLY A 225 -10.45 7.46 -12.89
N ASP A 226 -11.62 7.23 -12.28
CA ASP A 226 -11.89 7.56 -10.87
C ASP A 226 -12.26 6.30 -10.07
N ALA A 227 -11.64 6.14 -8.90
CA ALA A 227 -11.98 5.06 -7.98
C ALA A 227 -13.41 5.22 -7.46
N SER A 228 -14.10 4.10 -7.26
CA SER A 228 -15.47 4.11 -6.74
C SER A 228 -15.46 4.18 -5.23
N ASP A 229 -16.12 5.20 -4.68
CA ASP A 229 -16.45 5.33 -3.27
C ASP A 229 -17.89 4.85 -2.96
N LYS A 230 -18.60 4.27 -3.94
CA LYS A 230 -20.03 3.90 -3.82
C LYS A 230 -20.30 2.84 -2.77
N ALA A 231 -19.28 2.10 -2.33
CA ALA A 231 -19.38 1.18 -1.19
C ALA A 231 -19.61 1.93 0.14
N TYR A 232 -19.33 3.23 0.20
CA TYR A 232 -19.36 4.05 1.40
C TYR A 232 -20.58 4.98 1.47
N ILE A 233 -20.81 5.54 2.65
CA ILE A 233 -21.97 6.40 2.94
C ILE A 233 -21.98 7.70 2.12
N GLY A 234 -20.80 8.14 1.65
CA GLY A 234 -20.55 9.39 0.95
C GLY A 234 -20.33 10.59 1.87
N ALA A 235 -19.53 11.55 1.41
CA ALA A 235 -19.12 12.75 2.15
C ALA A 235 -20.30 13.54 2.75
N GLU A 236 -21.42 13.67 2.03
CA GLU A 236 -22.59 14.41 2.53
C GLU A 236 -23.22 13.75 3.78
N LYS A 237 -23.25 12.42 3.84
CA LYS A 237 -23.77 11.71 5.01
C LYS A 237 -22.78 11.76 6.17
N ALA A 238 -21.48 11.63 5.89
CA ALA A 238 -20.43 11.77 6.89
C ALA A 238 -20.46 13.16 7.54
N LYS A 239 -20.48 14.22 6.71
CA LYS A 239 -20.61 15.61 7.16
C LYS A 239 -21.84 15.83 8.03
N LYS A 240 -22.98 15.27 7.64
CA LYS A 240 -24.21 15.35 8.46
C LYS A 240 -24.02 14.66 9.82
N ALA A 241 -23.42 13.46 9.84
CA ALA A 241 -23.16 12.73 11.07
C ALA A 241 -22.23 13.51 12.02
N ALA A 242 -21.17 14.12 11.49
CA ALA A 242 -20.25 14.97 12.23
C ALA A 242 -20.96 16.20 12.84
N PHE A 243 -21.77 16.92 12.05
CA PHE A 243 -22.55 18.06 12.54
C PHE A 243 -23.57 17.68 13.62
N ASP A 244 -24.28 16.57 13.42
CA ASP A 244 -25.22 16.03 14.41
C ASP A 244 -24.49 15.67 15.72
N ARG A 245 -23.29 15.06 15.62
CA ARG A 245 -22.46 14.70 16.78
C ARG A 245 -21.94 15.93 17.53
N ALA A 246 -21.54 16.97 16.82
CA ALA A 246 -21.06 18.23 17.38
C ALA A 246 -22.19 19.14 17.90
N GLY A 247 -23.45 18.85 17.55
CA GLY A 247 -24.59 19.73 17.85
C GLY A 247 -24.53 21.06 17.09
N VAL A 248 -23.85 21.10 15.94
CA VAL A 248 -23.67 22.29 15.10
C VAL A 248 -24.65 22.22 13.92
N SER A 249 -25.36 23.32 13.65
CA SER A 249 -26.22 23.38 12.47
C SER A 249 -25.37 23.68 11.22
N GLN A 250 -25.70 23.06 10.09
CA GLN A 250 -24.92 23.16 8.86
C GLN A 250 -24.69 24.60 8.38
N ASP A 251 -25.61 25.52 8.65
CA ASP A 251 -25.50 26.95 8.33
C ASP A 251 -24.46 27.72 9.17
N LYS A 252 -23.94 27.11 10.24
CA LYS A 252 -22.95 27.68 11.14
C LYS A 252 -21.56 27.07 11.00
N ALA A 253 -21.43 25.97 10.27
CA ALA A 253 -20.16 25.36 9.98
C ALA A 253 -19.45 26.14 8.86
N ALA A 254 -18.18 26.47 9.09
CA ALA A 254 -17.26 27.07 8.13
C ALA A 254 -16.05 26.16 7.95
N ASN A 255 -15.26 26.39 6.90
CA ASN A 255 -14.01 25.65 6.61
C ASN A 255 -14.19 24.13 6.70
N VAL A 256 -15.26 23.63 6.08
CA VAL A 256 -15.60 22.20 6.12
C VAL A 256 -14.69 21.45 5.15
N SER A 257 -13.79 20.61 5.68
CA SER A 257 -13.10 19.57 4.92
C SER A 257 -13.76 18.21 5.17
N VAL A 258 -13.78 17.37 4.15
CA VAL A 258 -14.23 15.98 4.26
C VAL A 258 -13.30 15.14 3.41
N GLU A 259 -12.44 14.37 4.05
CA GLU A 259 -11.45 13.53 3.42
C GLU A 259 -11.71 12.07 3.76
N LEU A 260 -11.49 11.17 2.81
CA LEU A 260 -11.57 9.74 3.07
C LEU A 260 -10.19 9.28 3.51
N ASP A 261 -10.15 8.66 4.69
CA ASP A 261 -8.95 8.22 5.37
C ASP A 261 -9.12 6.76 5.84
N TYR A 262 -8.08 6.20 6.43
CA TYR A 262 -8.03 4.86 6.98
C TYR A 262 -7.32 4.88 8.34
N GLU A 263 -8.10 4.63 9.38
CA GLU A 263 -7.64 4.68 10.76
C GLU A 263 -8.05 3.43 11.51
N ASP A 264 -7.15 2.91 12.33
CA ASP A 264 -7.40 1.76 13.21
C ASP A 264 -8.03 0.54 12.53
N GLY A 265 -7.65 0.29 11.27
CA GLY A 265 -8.13 -0.85 10.49
C GLY A 265 -9.47 -0.62 9.79
N VAL A 266 -9.95 0.62 9.74
CA VAL A 266 -11.28 0.96 9.22
C VAL A 266 -11.23 2.20 8.34
N MET A 267 -11.89 2.14 7.18
CA MET A 267 -12.09 3.32 6.33
C MET A 267 -13.01 4.33 7.05
N VAL A 268 -12.57 5.57 7.15
CA VAL A 268 -13.29 6.67 7.81
C VAL A 268 -13.37 7.88 6.88
N TYR A 269 -14.40 8.69 7.04
CA TYR A 269 -14.38 10.07 6.55
C TYR A 269 -13.94 10.97 7.71
N GLN A 270 -12.77 11.58 7.59
CA GLN A 270 -12.31 12.64 8.49
C GLN A 270 -13.05 13.92 8.10
N VAL A 271 -13.89 14.43 9.01
CA VAL A 271 -14.68 15.65 8.81
C VAL A 271 -14.16 16.73 9.74
N GLU A 272 -13.47 17.71 9.17
CA GLU A 272 -12.98 18.88 9.88
C GLU A 272 -13.87 20.09 9.57
N PHE A 273 -14.21 20.89 10.58
CA PHE A 273 -14.94 22.14 10.39
C PHE A 273 -14.83 23.08 11.58
N GLN A 274 -15.13 24.35 11.35
CA GLN A 274 -15.08 25.39 12.36
C GLN A 274 -16.47 25.95 12.65
N SER A 275 -16.79 26.18 13.93
CA SER A 275 -18.04 26.82 14.33
C SER A 275 -17.97 27.42 15.73
N GLY A 276 -18.23 28.73 15.82
CA GLY A 276 -18.37 29.43 17.10
C GLY A 276 -17.06 29.59 17.88
N GLY A 277 -15.92 29.74 17.18
CA GLY A 277 -14.58 29.84 17.79
C GLY A 277 -14.00 28.51 18.25
N TYR A 278 -14.49 27.40 17.66
CA TYR A 278 -13.98 26.06 17.89
C TYR A 278 -13.75 25.38 16.56
N GLU A 279 -12.72 24.55 16.53
CA GLU A 279 -12.45 23.57 15.50
C GLU A 279 -13.00 22.22 15.97
N TYR A 280 -13.53 21.45 15.03
CA TYR A 280 -14.10 20.14 15.24
C TYR A 280 -13.48 19.19 14.23
N GLU A 281 -13.05 18.04 14.70
CA GLU A 281 -12.58 16.93 13.88
C GLU A 281 -13.42 15.71 14.23
N CYS A 282 -13.86 14.96 13.23
CA CYS A 282 -14.73 13.79 13.43
C CYS A 282 -14.37 12.71 12.43
N ASP A 283 -13.93 11.55 12.92
CA ASP A 283 -13.81 10.36 12.08
C ASP A 283 -15.12 9.61 12.05
N VAL A 284 -15.70 9.53 10.85
CA VAL A 284 -16.98 8.89 10.61
C VAL A 284 -16.74 7.61 9.83
N ASN A 285 -17.00 6.45 10.43
CA ASN A 285 -16.88 5.15 9.79
C ASN A 285 -17.56 5.16 8.41
N ALA A 286 -16.77 4.95 7.35
CA ALA A 286 -17.20 5.19 5.97
C ALA A 286 -18.29 4.22 5.51
N ALA A 287 -18.40 3.03 6.12
CA ALA A 287 -19.43 2.06 5.79
C ALA A 287 -20.75 2.28 6.56
N THR A 288 -20.68 2.71 7.83
CA THR A 288 -21.83 2.71 8.74
C THR A 288 -22.36 4.10 9.09
N GLY A 289 -21.53 5.14 8.98
CA GLY A 289 -21.85 6.49 9.43
C GLY A 289 -21.76 6.71 10.94
N ALA A 290 -21.25 5.74 11.69
CA ALA A 290 -20.96 5.92 13.10
C ALA A 290 -19.75 6.84 13.29
N VAL A 291 -19.85 7.84 14.16
CA VAL A 291 -18.69 8.65 14.57
C VAL A 291 -17.85 7.82 15.53
N VAL A 292 -16.61 7.53 15.13
CA VAL A 292 -15.66 6.69 15.87
C VAL A 292 -14.65 7.52 16.66
N GLN A 293 -14.33 8.73 16.19
CA GLN A 293 -13.52 9.70 16.91
C GLN A 293 -14.13 11.10 16.75
N TYR A 294 -13.96 11.93 17.77
CA TYR A 294 -14.55 13.26 17.84
C TYR A 294 -13.62 14.13 18.66
N GLU A 295 -13.17 15.24 18.11
CA GLU A 295 -12.34 16.21 18.81
C GLU A 295 -12.97 17.59 18.68
N LYS A 296 -12.71 18.42 19.69
CA LYS A 296 -13.20 19.79 19.75
C LYS A 296 -12.19 20.67 20.46
N GLU A 297 -11.58 21.56 19.70
CA GLU A 297 -10.55 22.46 20.19
C GLU A 297 -11.01 23.92 20.08
N ARG A 298 -10.50 24.79 20.96
CA ARG A 298 -10.68 26.23 20.77
C ARG A 298 -9.75 26.69 19.67
N GLU A 299 -10.29 27.52 18.78
CA GLU A 299 -9.50 28.17 17.75
C GLU A 299 -8.55 29.18 18.44
N ASP A 300 -7.29 28.75 18.68
CA ASP A 300 -6.33 29.54 19.45
C ASP A 300 -5.77 30.65 18.54
N ASP A 301 -6.36 31.83 18.69
CA ASP A 301 -6.02 33.03 17.96
C ASP A 301 -4.57 33.43 18.33
N THR A 302 -3.58 33.02 17.53
CA THR A 302 -2.18 33.49 17.66
C THR A 302 -2.07 34.96 17.25
N GLN A 303 -2.73 35.85 17.99
CA GLN A 303 -2.34 37.23 18.09
C GLN A 303 -1.44 37.44 19.31
N LYS A 304 -0.13 37.51 19.04
CA LYS A 304 0.79 38.35 19.82
C LYS A 304 0.20 39.77 19.92
N ASN A 305 -0.49 40.09 21.01
CA ASN A 305 -0.29 41.41 21.61
C ASN A 305 -0.65 41.50 23.10
N THR A 306 0.30 42.10 23.79
CA THR A 306 0.35 42.55 25.18
C THR A 306 -0.93 43.18 25.75
N ARG A 307 -1.38 42.71 26.92
CA ARG A 307 -1.33 43.46 28.21
C ARG A 307 -2.12 42.76 29.33
N SER A 308 -1.34 42.43 30.37
CA SER A 308 -1.66 42.41 31.81
C SER A 308 -3.07 42.81 32.26
N GLY A 309 -3.68 41.96 33.07
CA GLY A 309 -4.88 42.27 33.85
C GLY A 309 -5.27 41.16 34.82
N SER A 310 -4.45 40.93 35.84
CA SER A 310 -4.83 40.15 37.04
C SER A 310 -6.08 40.75 37.70
N ALA A 311 -7.12 39.94 37.88
CA ALA A 311 -8.17 40.22 38.85
C ALA A 311 -8.76 38.91 39.39
N SER A 312 -8.40 38.60 40.64
CA SER A 312 -9.14 37.68 41.49
C SER A 312 -10.56 38.19 41.77
N ALA A 313 -11.54 37.28 41.80
CA ALA A 313 -12.76 37.46 42.57
C ALA A 313 -13.20 36.13 43.19
N LYS A 314 -13.42 36.15 44.51
CA LYS A 314 -13.93 35.07 45.36
C LYS A 314 -15.44 35.26 45.62
N GLY A 315 -16.17 34.14 45.76
CA GLY A 315 -17.49 33.98 46.42
C GLY A 315 -18.69 34.24 45.50
N ASP A 316 -19.74 33.41 45.44
CA ASP A 316 -20.37 32.62 46.51
C ASP A 316 -21.18 31.43 45.95
N ALA A 317 -21.49 30.47 46.83
CA ALA A 317 -22.14 29.18 46.57
C ALA A 317 -23.67 29.27 46.32
N GLN A 318 -24.23 28.32 45.56
CA GLN A 318 -25.14 27.26 46.06
C GLN A 318 -25.98 26.56 44.96
N SER A 319 -26.18 25.25 45.17
CA SER A 319 -27.15 24.31 44.58
C SER A 319 -26.87 23.80 43.16
N GLY A 320 -26.72 22.51 42.88
CA GLY A 320 -27.18 21.31 43.60
C GLY A 320 -27.99 20.43 42.63
N SER A 321 -27.29 19.72 41.74
CA SER A 321 -27.84 18.59 40.99
C SER A 321 -26.69 17.63 40.69
N THR A 322 -26.50 16.62 41.54
CA THR A 322 -25.56 15.52 41.33
C THR A 322 -26.11 14.61 40.24
N SER A 323 -25.79 14.90 38.98
CA SER A 323 -25.79 13.87 37.94
C SER A 323 -24.74 12.84 38.33
N ALA A 324 -25.17 11.61 38.61
CA ALA A 324 -24.28 10.56 39.06
C ALA A 324 -23.23 10.27 37.99
N SER A 325 -21.95 10.42 38.34
CA SER A 325 -20.84 10.01 37.49
C SER A 325 -20.90 8.50 37.23
N ILE A 326 -20.55 8.06 36.02
CA ILE A 326 -20.49 6.64 35.62
C ILE A 326 -19.50 5.83 36.46
N GLY A 327 -18.51 6.51 37.07
CA GLY A 327 -17.45 5.91 37.87
C GLY A 327 -16.30 5.35 37.02
N GLU A 328 -15.09 5.37 37.59
CA GLU A 328 -13.85 4.91 36.93
C GLU A 328 -13.96 3.47 36.40
N ASN A 329 -14.59 2.56 37.16
CA ASN A 329 -14.76 1.17 36.73
C ASN A 329 -15.60 1.03 35.45
N GLN A 330 -16.56 1.93 35.24
CA GLN A 330 -17.38 1.93 34.03
C GLN A 330 -16.63 2.60 32.88
N ALA A 331 -15.93 3.70 33.15
CA ALA A 331 -15.07 4.37 32.18
C ALA A 331 -13.97 3.43 31.68
N LYS A 332 -13.30 2.69 32.56
CA LYS A 332 -12.33 1.64 32.22
C LYS A 332 -12.92 0.58 31.29
N LYS A 333 -14.12 0.07 31.60
CA LYS A 333 -14.78 -0.92 30.73
C LYS A 333 -15.11 -0.35 29.35
N ILE A 334 -15.50 0.92 29.29
CA ILE A 334 -15.77 1.61 28.03
C ILE A 334 -14.47 1.71 27.23
N ALA A 335 -13.38 2.22 27.82
CA ALA A 335 -12.06 2.32 27.18
C ALA A 335 -11.56 0.96 26.67
N LEU A 336 -11.58 -0.08 27.51
CA LEU A 336 -11.11 -1.42 27.12
C LEU A 336 -12.01 -2.08 26.06
N SER A 337 -13.32 -1.88 26.16
CA SER A 337 -14.26 -2.38 25.16
C SER A 337 -14.10 -1.64 23.83
N HIS A 338 -13.78 -0.35 23.87
CA HIS A 338 -13.53 0.46 22.67
C HIS A 338 -12.23 0.04 22.00
N ALA A 339 -11.16 -0.13 22.78
CA ALA A 339 -9.86 -0.58 22.31
C ALA A 339 -9.82 -2.04 21.84
N GLY A 340 -10.86 -2.84 22.12
CA GLY A 340 -10.83 -4.29 21.89
C GLY A 340 -9.80 -5.03 22.76
N VAL A 341 -9.34 -4.41 23.84
CA VAL A 341 -8.27 -4.92 24.70
C VAL A 341 -8.88 -5.66 25.89
N SER A 342 -8.44 -6.89 26.13
CA SER A 342 -8.81 -7.63 27.33
C SER A 342 -8.07 -7.10 28.55
N ALA A 343 -8.75 -7.01 29.70
CA ALA A 343 -8.20 -6.39 30.92
C ALA A 343 -6.91 -7.05 31.45
N ASP A 344 -6.62 -8.30 31.09
CA ASP A 344 -5.39 -9.02 31.41
C ASP A 344 -4.18 -8.64 30.53
N LYS A 345 -4.40 -7.88 29.46
CA LYS A 345 -3.36 -7.42 28.53
C LYS A 345 -2.94 -5.96 28.75
N VAL A 346 -3.54 -5.31 29.75
CA VAL A 346 -3.37 -3.90 30.05
C VAL A 346 -2.19 -3.73 31.01
N SER A 347 -1.21 -2.92 30.64
CA SER A 347 -0.14 -2.41 31.50
C SER A 347 -0.20 -0.88 31.60
N GLN A 348 0.56 -0.30 32.54
CA GLN A 348 0.67 1.16 32.75
C GLN A 348 -0.69 1.89 32.76
N TYR A 349 -1.68 1.30 33.45
CA TYR A 349 -3.03 1.85 33.51
C TYR A 349 -3.09 3.03 34.48
N GLU A 350 -3.46 4.20 33.98
CA GLU A 350 -3.72 5.40 34.75
C GLU A 350 -5.15 5.88 34.47
N VAL A 351 -5.78 6.47 35.49
CA VAL A 351 -7.09 7.11 35.35
C VAL A 351 -7.16 8.34 36.24
N GLU A 352 -7.47 9.47 35.64
CA GLU A 352 -7.69 10.73 36.33
C GLU A 352 -9.08 11.28 36.00
N LEU A 353 -9.66 12.01 36.94
CA LEU A 353 -10.91 12.74 36.70
C LEU A 353 -10.55 14.20 36.48
N ASP A 354 -10.63 14.65 35.24
CA ASP A 354 -10.35 16.03 34.86
C ASP A 354 -11.59 16.77 34.36
N VAL A 355 -11.44 18.06 34.09
CA VAL A 355 -12.44 18.94 33.48
C VAL A 355 -11.90 19.46 32.17
N GLU A 356 -12.20 18.73 31.11
CA GLU A 356 -11.85 19.13 29.77
C GLU A 356 -13.01 19.90 29.13
N ASN A 357 -12.74 21.11 28.64
CA ASN A 357 -13.73 21.95 27.97
C ASN A 357 -15.03 22.21 28.78
N GLY A 358 -14.94 22.21 30.12
CA GLY A 358 -16.07 22.43 31.03
C GLY A 358 -16.95 21.19 31.26
N ILE A 359 -16.55 20.04 30.72
CA ILE A 359 -17.17 18.74 30.91
C ILE A 359 -16.25 17.91 31.83
N LYS A 360 -16.82 17.24 32.84
CA LYS A 360 -16.02 16.28 33.61
C LYS A 360 -15.75 15.05 32.76
N VAL A 361 -14.49 14.66 32.64
CA VAL A 361 -14.05 13.47 31.90
C VAL A 361 -13.22 12.57 32.80
N TYR A 362 -13.20 11.29 32.48
CA TYR A 362 -12.20 10.33 32.94
C TYR A 362 -11.13 10.24 31.87
N GLU A 363 -9.96 10.81 32.13
CA GLU A 363 -8.76 10.63 31.32
C GLU A 363 -8.18 9.26 31.68
N ILE A 364 -8.04 8.38 30.72
CA ILE A 364 -7.59 7.00 30.90
C ILE A 364 -6.43 6.75 29.95
N GLN A 365 -5.29 6.40 30.52
CA GLN A 365 -4.11 5.99 29.77
C GLN A 365 -3.80 4.53 30.06
N PHE A 366 -3.43 3.75 29.06
CA PHE A 366 -2.91 2.41 29.26
C PHE A 366 -2.09 1.91 28.07
N LYS A 367 -1.25 0.91 28.30
CA LYS A 367 -0.49 0.23 27.25
C LYS A 367 -1.00 -1.18 27.03
N ALA A 368 -1.06 -1.61 25.77
CA ALA A 368 -1.36 -2.98 25.39
C ALA A 368 -0.86 -3.29 23.97
N SER A 369 -0.36 -4.50 23.75
CA SER A 369 0.01 -4.99 22.40
C SER A 369 0.98 -4.09 21.62
N GLY A 370 1.93 -3.42 22.29
CA GLY A 370 2.88 -2.51 21.64
C GLY A 370 2.32 -1.12 21.31
N HIS A 371 1.17 -0.78 21.89
CA HIS A 371 0.54 0.52 21.71
C HIS A 371 0.24 1.18 23.05
N GLU A 372 0.30 2.51 23.05
CA GLU A 372 -0.19 3.38 24.09
C GLU A 372 -1.58 3.90 23.69
N TYR A 373 -2.50 3.90 24.65
CA TYR A 373 -3.89 4.30 24.47
C TYR A 373 -4.20 5.42 25.45
N GLU A 374 -4.74 6.53 24.95
CA GLU A 374 -5.24 7.66 25.73
C GLU A 374 -6.73 7.85 25.43
N TYR A 375 -7.55 8.11 26.44
CA TYR A 375 -9.00 8.26 26.32
C TYR A 375 -9.53 9.34 27.26
N ASP A 376 -10.36 10.25 26.76
CA ASP A 376 -11.23 11.07 27.61
C ASP A 376 -12.66 10.57 27.54
N ILE A 377 -13.23 10.17 28.67
CA ILE A 377 -14.59 9.62 28.74
C ILE A 377 -15.47 10.52 29.57
N ASN A 378 -16.54 11.04 28.97
CA ASN A 378 -17.50 11.90 29.65
C ASN A 378 -18.03 11.24 30.93
N ALA A 379 -17.72 11.84 32.09
CA ALA A 379 -18.00 11.25 33.38
C ALA A 379 -19.51 11.12 33.66
N ALA A 380 -20.38 11.89 33.01
CA ALA A 380 -21.83 11.80 33.19
C ALA A 380 -22.51 10.80 32.24
N THR A 381 -21.98 10.62 31.03
CA THR A 381 -22.68 9.84 29.97
C THR A 381 -21.96 8.57 29.56
N GLY A 382 -20.65 8.47 29.78
CA GLY A 382 -19.82 7.37 29.26
C GLY A 382 -19.51 7.47 27.78
N ALA A 383 -19.79 8.61 27.13
CA ALA A 383 -19.36 8.84 25.77
C ALA A 383 -17.84 9.08 25.73
N VAL A 384 -17.14 8.45 24.79
CA VAL A 384 -15.75 8.79 24.46
C VAL A 384 -15.75 10.19 23.83
N VAL A 385 -14.92 11.07 24.40
CA VAL A 385 -14.76 12.50 24.08
C VAL A 385 -13.46 12.76 23.35
N LYS A 386 -12.40 11.99 23.64
CA LYS A 386 -11.10 12.00 22.97
C LYS A 386 -10.55 10.59 23.00
N TYR A 387 -9.79 10.19 21.98
CA TYR A 387 -9.06 8.93 21.95
C TYR A 387 -7.83 9.06 21.06
N HIS A 388 -6.69 8.61 21.55
CA HIS A 388 -5.48 8.41 20.74
C HIS A 388 -4.93 7.02 20.95
N ARG A 389 -4.34 6.45 19.89
CA ARG A 389 -3.51 5.27 19.96
C ARG A 389 -2.23 5.48 19.20
N GLU A 390 -1.12 5.33 19.88
CA GLU A 390 0.22 5.48 19.31
C GLU A 390 1.02 4.18 19.47
N VAL A 391 2.02 3.98 18.63
CA VAL A 391 2.97 2.88 18.82
C VAL A 391 3.84 3.23 20.01
N ASP A 392 3.98 2.29 20.94
CA ASP A 392 4.83 2.45 22.12
C ASP A 392 6.30 2.40 21.68
N ASP A 393 6.97 3.55 21.65
CA ASP A 393 8.35 3.72 21.18
C ASP A 393 9.40 3.13 22.14
N ASP A 394 8.99 2.73 23.34
CA ASP A 394 9.79 1.96 24.30
C ASP A 394 9.87 0.45 23.98
N TYR A 395 9.25 -0.04 22.89
CA TYR A 395 9.32 -1.45 22.47
C TYR A 395 10.52 -1.81 21.56
N GLY A 396 11.52 -0.93 21.44
CA GLY A 396 12.64 -1.11 20.52
C GLY A 396 14.00 -0.66 21.04
N ASP A 397 14.57 -1.36 22.02
CA ASP A 397 16.02 -1.56 22.12
C ASP A 397 16.33 -2.62 23.20
N ASP A 398 16.17 -3.90 22.86
CA ASP A 398 16.77 -5.03 23.61
C ASP A 398 17.17 -6.12 22.58
N HIS A 399 18.15 -5.79 21.74
CA HIS A 399 19.00 -6.81 21.13
C HIS A 399 20.46 -6.51 21.47
N ASP A 400 20.81 -6.98 22.66
CA ASP A 400 22.13 -7.43 23.12
C ASP A 400 23.28 -7.27 22.12
N ASP A 401 24.02 -6.18 22.27
CA ASP A 401 25.46 -6.13 22.01
C ASP A 401 26.17 -7.02 23.06
N ASP A 402 26.26 -8.32 22.81
CA ASP A 402 27.20 -9.19 23.53
C ASP A 402 28.59 -9.06 22.90
N ASP A 403 29.27 -7.98 23.28
CA ASP A 403 30.73 -7.88 23.28
C ASP A 403 31.31 -8.95 24.24
N HIS A 404 31.87 -10.02 23.68
CA HIS A 404 32.83 -10.88 24.38
C HIS A 404 34.13 -10.98 23.58
N ASP A 405 34.96 -9.95 23.74
CA ASP A 405 36.42 -10.08 23.74
C ASP A 405 36.86 -10.41 25.18
N ASP A 406 37.59 -11.51 25.36
CA ASP A 406 38.91 -11.55 26.01
C ASP A 406 39.36 -13.02 26.26
N ASP A 407 40.41 -13.40 25.53
CA ASP A 407 41.66 -14.04 25.99
C ASP A 407 41.61 -15.25 26.96
N ASP A 408 42.14 -16.41 26.52
CA ASP A 408 43.54 -16.81 26.77
C ASP A 408 43.80 -18.32 26.51
N HIS A 409 44.97 -18.56 25.94
CA HIS A 409 45.86 -19.73 26.00
C HIS A 409 45.39 -21.06 26.63
N ASP A 410 45.60 -22.18 25.90
CA ASP A 410 46.65 -23.14 26.31
C ASP A 410 46.95 -24.19 25.22
N ASP A 411 48.24 -24.44 25.06
CA ASP A 411 48.88 -25.40 24.17
C ASP A 411 48.49 -26.85 24.50
N HIS A 412 48.39 -27.71 23.47
CA HIS A 412 49.08 -29.00 23.53
C HIS A 412 49.28 -29.61 22.13
N ASP A 413 50.56 -29.88 21.88
CA ASP A 413 51.19 -30.58 20.76
C ASP A 413 50.74 -32.05 20.57
N ASP A 414 51.28 -32.60 19.47
CA ASP A 414 51.54 -34.00 19.14
C ASP A 414 50.45 -34.73 18.34
N ASP A 415 50.71 -35.50 17.30
CA ASP A 415 51.86 -35.81 16.42
C ASP A 415 51.28 -36.79 15.36
N ASP A 416 52.09 -37.14 14.36
CA ASP A 416 51.97 -38.26 13.41
C ASP A 416 51.05 -38.05 12.18
N GLY A 417 51.52 -38.11 10.93
CA GLY A 417 52.80 -38.55 10.39
C GLY A 417 52.63 -38.97 8.92
N ASP A 418 53.66 -38.65 8.10
CA ASP A 418 54.19 -39.29 6.88
C ASP A 418 53.19 -39.83 5.82
N ASP A 419 53.22 -39.43 4.54
CA ASP A 419 54.30 -39.57 3.54
C ASP A 419 53.84 -38.93 2.21
#